data_AF-A0A4W5M4X0-F1
#
_entry.id   AF-A0A4W5M4X0-F1
#
_cell.length_a   1.000
_cell.length_b   1.000
_cell.length_c   1.000
_cell.angle_alpha   90.00
_cell.angle_beta   90.00
_cell.angle_gamma   90.00
#
_symmetry.space_group_name_H-M   'P 1'
#
loop_
_entity.id
_entity.type
_entity.pdbx_description
1 polymer ?
#
loop_
_entity_poly.entity_id
_entity_poly.type
_entity_poly.pdbx_seq_one_letter_code
_entity_poly.pdbx_strand_id
1 'polypeptide(L)'
;NPSKEMTETYDFLFKFLVIGSAGSGKSCLLHQFIENKFKQDSSHTIGVEFGSRVVMVAGKTVKLQIWDTAGQERFRSVTRSYYRGAAGALLVYDITSRETYNALTNWLTDARTLASPNIVIILCGNKKDLEADREVTFLEASRFAQENEVMFLETSALTGENVEEAFLKCGRTILNKIESGELDPERMGSGIQYGDTTVRQLRQSQQAGSEQGRDQCNC
;
A
#
# COMPACT_ATOMS: atom_id res chain seq x y z
N ASN A 1 11.58 25.52 -19.13
CA ASN A 1 10.45 24.98 -19.91
C ASN A 1 9.75 23.97 -19.02
N PRO A 2 8.63 24.30 -18.36
CA PRO A 2 7.99 23.36 -17.44
C PRO A 2 7.39 22.24 -18.29
N SER A 3 8.08 21.10 -18.30
CA SER A 3 7.59 19.87 -18.90
C SER A 3 6.24 19.56 -18.31
N LYS A 4 5.22 19.53 -19.19
CA LYS A 4 3.89 19.02 -18.92
C LYS A 4 4.02 17.71 -18.12
N GLU A 5 3.75 17.75 -16.83
CA GLU A 5 3.21 16.58 -16.14
C GLU A 5 1.97 16.23 -16.95
N MET A 6 2.04 15.16 -17.75
CA MET A 6 0.81 14.53 -18.20
C MET A 6 0.09 14.15 -16.91
N THR A 7 -1.02 14.82 -16.61
CA THR A 7 -1.90 14.42 -15.52
C THR A 7 -2.38 13.02 -15.85
N GLU A 8 -1.65 12.01 -15.35
CA GLU A 8 -2.04 10.62 -15.47
C GLU A 8 -3.40 10.50 -14.79
N THR A 9 -4.44 10.34 -15.60
CA THR A 9 -5.81 10.21 -15.12
C THR A 9 -5.94 8.86 -14.43
N TYR A 10 -6.40 8.87 -13.18
CA TYR A 10 -6.65 7.66 -12.40
C TYR A 10 -8.11 7.63 -11.91
N ASP A 11 -8.61 6.44 -11.62
CA ASP A 11 -9.95 6.20 -11.05
C ASP A 11 -9.92 6.35 -9.53
N PHE A 12 -8.82 5.89 -8.90
CA PHE A 12 -8.61 5.93 -7.47
C PHE A 12 -7.19 6.34 -7.12
N LEU A 13 -7.03 6.98 -5.96
CA LEU A 13 -5.76 7.19 -5.29
C LEU A 13 -5.80 6.48 -3.96
N PHE A 14 -4.79 5.65 -3.69
CA PHE A 14 -4.63 4.96 -2.41
C PHE A 14 -3.35 5.39 -1.71
N LYS A 15 -3.46 5.65 -0.41
CA LYS A 15 -2.33 5.91 0.47
C LYS A 15 -1.82 4.63 1.13
N PHE A 16 -0.56 4.29 0.88
CA PHE A 16 0.12 3.08 1.33
C PHE A 16 1.29 3.42 2.26
N LEU A 17 1.57 2.53 3.20
CA LEU A 17 2.78 2.58 4.01
C LEU A 17 3.68 1.39 3.70
N VAL A 18 4.98 1.58 3.83
CA VAL A 18 5.94 0.46 3.98
C VAL A 18 6.55 0.56 5.37
N ILE A 19 6.27 -0.44 6.21
CA ILE A 19 6.61 -0.47 7.64
C ILE A 19 7.36 -1.74 8.01
N GLY A 20 8.13 -1.71 9.10
CA GLY A 20 8.98 -2.82 9.52
C GLY A 20 10.35 -2.37 9.99
N SER A 21 11.10 -3.28 10.60
CA SER A 21 12.40 -2.97 11.24
C SER A 21 13.44 -2.40 10.27
N ALA A 22 14.45 -1.72 10.80
CA ALA A 22 15.57 -1.24 10.00
C ALA A 22 16.29 -2.42 9.32
N GLY A 23 16.77 -2.21 8.09
CA GLY A 23 17.50 -3.26 7.37
C GLY A 23 16.65 -4.35 6.71
N SER A 24 15.31 -4.37 6.91
CA SER A 24 14.42 -5.34 6.26
C SER A 24 14.21 -5.12 4.75
N GLY A 25 14.73 -4.02 4.19
CA GLY A 25 14.72 -3.73 2.75
C GLY A 25 13.48 -3.00 2.24
N LYS A 26 12.75 -2.28 3.11
CA LYS A 26 11.58 -1.45 2.75
C LYS A 26 11.85 -0.47 1.60
N SER A 27 12.90 0.33 1.71
CA SER A 27 13.29 1.30 0.69
C SER A 27 13.69 0.62 -0.61
N CYS A 28 14.35 -0.55 -0.54
CA CYS A 28 14.70 -1.32 -1.73
C CYS A 28 13.45 -1.90 -2.41
N LEU A 29 12.44 -2.36 -1.65
CA LEU A 29 11.15 -2.79 -2.21
C LEU A 29 10.42 -1.64 -2.90
N LEU A 30 10.37 -0.46 -2.27
CA LEU A 30 9.77 0.73 -2.87
C LEU A 30 10.49 1.12 -4.17
N HIS A 31 11.82 1.16 -4.14
CA HIS A 31 12.63 1.51 -5.29
C HIS A 31 12.51 0.49 -6.42
N GLN A 32 12.54 -0.80 -6.09
CA GLN A 32 12.32 -1.89 -7.06
C GLN A 32 10.92 -1.79 -7.67
N PHE A 33 9.90 -1.43 -6.89
CA PHE A 33 8.55 -1.24 -7.40
C PHE A 33 8.42 -0.01 -8.31
N ILE A 34 9.08 1.11 -8.00
CA ILE A 34 8.94 2.34 -8.80
C ILE A 34 9.83 2.30 -10.04
N GLU A 35 11.09 1.88 -9.89
CA GLU A 35 12.12 1.98 -10.93
C GLU A 35 12.45 0.66 -11.62
N ASN A 36 11.90 -0.47 -11.17
CA ASN A 36 12.29 -1.82 -11.59
C ASN A 36 13.81 -2.05 -11.49
N LYS A 37 14.44 -1.46 -10.47
CA LYS A 37 15.88 -1.52 -10.21
C LYS A 37 16.18 -1.66 -8.72
N PHE A 38 17.13 -2.55 -8.42
CA PHE A 38 17.62 -2.71 -7.06
C PHE A 38 18.52 -1.53 -6.67
N LYS A 39 18.26 -0.97 -5.50
CA LYS A 39 19.06 0.11 -4.91
C LYS A 39 20.21 -0.49 -4.10
N GLN A 40 21.41 -0.60 -4.71
CA GLN A 40 22.59 -1.18 -4.05
C GLN A 40 23.06 -0.35 -2.84
N ASP A 41 23.08 0.98 -2.95
CA ASP A 41 23.53 1.88 -1.88
C ASP A 41 22.36 2.45 -1.08
N SER A 42 21.61 1.57 -0.40
CA SER A 42 20.53 2.01 0.48
C SER A 42 21.09 2.45 1.85
N SER A 43 21.27 3.76 2.06
CA SER A 43 21.50 4.30 3.40
C SER A 43 20.26 4.13 4.29
N HIS A 44 20.43 4.14 5.62
CA HIS A 44 19.29 4.13 6.53
C HIS A 44 18.35 5.31 6.26
N THR A 45 17.06 5.04 6.10
CA THR A 45 16.01 6.07 5.96
C THR A 45 15.91 6.87 7.25
N ILE A 46 16.10 8.19 7.14
CA ILE A 46 15.86 9.14 8.23
C ILE A 46 14.50 9.78 7.98
N GLY A 47 13.53 9.53 8.86
CA GLY A 47 12.17 10.04 8.68
C GLY A 47 11.34 9.19 7.72
N VAL A 48 10.90 9.78 6.60
CA VAL A 48 10.00 9.15 5.63
C VAL A 48 10.36 9.57 4.20
N GLU A 49 10.39 8.62 3.27
CA GLU A 49 10.55 8.85 1.82
C GLU A 49 9.20 8.64 1.12
N PHE A 50 8.91 9.45 0.10
CA PHE A 50 7.67 9.39 -0.65
C PHE A 50 7.92 8.88 -2.07
N GLY A 51 7.10 7.93 -2.52
CA GLY A 51 7.07 7.47 -3.89
C GLY A 51 5.63 7.39 -4.41
N SER A 52 5.45 7.47 -5.73
CA SER A 52 4.15 7.24 -6.34
C SER A 52 4.27 6.52 -7.67
N ARG A 53 3.34 5.60 -7.94
CA ARG A 53 3.23 4.89 -9.21
C ARG A 53 1.77 4.67 -9.56
N VAL A 54 1.39 4.95 -10.81
CA VAL A 54 0.08 4.59 -11.34
C VAL A 54 0.14 3.17 -11.87
N VAL A 55 -0.80 2.33 -11.45
CA VAL A 55 -0.89 0.92 -11.80
C VAL A 55 -2.31 0.55 -12.21
N MET A 56 -2.45 -0.51 -13.00
CA MET A 56 -3.74 -1.08 -13.36
C MET A 56 -4.09 -2.22 -12.41
N VAL A 57 -5.22 -2.11 -11.70
CA VAL A 57 -5.68 -3.10 -10.73
C VAL A 57 -7.13 -3.43 -11.04
N ALA A 58 -7.42 -4.69 -11.38
CA ALA A 58 -8.78 -5.15 -11.70
C ALA A 58 -9.51 -4.28 -12.75
N GLY A 59 -8.77 -3.82 -13.78
CA GLY A 59 -9.33 -2.95 -14.83
C GLY A 59 -9.54 -1.49 -14.42
N LYS A 60 -9.15 -1.09 -13.21
CA LYS A 60 -9.14 0.29 -12.72
C LYS A 60 -7.73 0.85 -12.70
N THR A 61 -7.59 2.12 -13.04
CA THR A 61 -6.32 2.85 -12.95
C THR A 61 -6.19 3.42 -11.54
N VAL A 62 -5.19 2.98 -10.79
CA VAL A 62 -5.00 3.35 -9.39
C VAL A 62 -3.65 4.04 -9.21
N LYS A 63 -3.67 5.26 -8.67
CA LYS A 63 -2.45 5.96 -8.22
C LYS A 63 -2.11 5.53 -6.81
N LEU A 64 -1.03 4.78 -6.66
CA LEU A 64 -0.49 4.45 -5.34
C LEU A 64 0.43 5.57 -4.89
N GLN A 65 0.13 6.16 -3.74
CA GLN A 65 1.01 7.03 -3.00
C GLN A 65 1.60 6.22 -1.85
N ILE A 66 2.92 6.13 -1.77
CA ILE A 66 3.61 5.20 -0.88
C ILE A 66 4.59 5.96 -0.01
N TRP A 67 4.47 5.76 1.30
CA TRP A 67 5.36 6.34 2.29
C TRP A 67 6.27 5.23 2.84
N ASP A 68 7.54 5.26 2.48
CA ASP A 68 8.58 4.42 3.10
C ASP A 68 9.02 5.02 4.43
N THR A 69 8.91 4.23 5.50
CA THR A 69 9.13 4.72 6.86
C THR A 69 10.48 4.27 7.42
N ALA A 70 11.10 5.11 8.25
CA ALA A 70 12.27 4.71 9.01
C ALA A 70 11.95 3.51 9.91
N GLY A 71 12.79 2.47 9.82
CA GLY A 71 12.62 1.25 10.59
C GLY A 71 13.31 1.24 11.96
N GLN A 72 14.05 2.29 12.32
CA GLN A 72 14.72 2.39 13.63
C GLN A 72 13.74 2.91 14.67
N GLU A 73 13.69 2.32 15.87
CA GLU A 73 12.76 2.75 16.92
C GLU A 73 12.95 4.22 17.33
N ARG A 74 14.18 4.75 17.24
CA ARG A 74 14.48 6.15 17.59
C ARG A 74 13.74 7.17 16.71
N PHE A 75 13.29 6.77 15.52
CA PHE A 75 12.51 7.62 14.61
C PHE A 75 11.01 7.28 14.62
N ARG A 76 10.57 6.34 15.46
CA ARG A 76 9.19 5.86 15.47
C ARG A 76 8.18 6.97 15.77
N SER A 77 8.54 7.96 16.59
CA SER A 77 7.68 9.13 16.85
C SER A 77 7.46 10.02 15.61
N VAL A 78 8.48 10.13 14.75
CA VAL A 78 8.43 10.89 13.49
C VAL A 78 7.52 10.21 12.47
N THR A 79 7.49 8.87 12.46
CA THR A 79 6.71 8.11 11.49
C THR A 79 5.22 8.04 11.83
N ARG A 80 4.81 8.23 13.09
CA ARG A 80 3.41 8.04 13.54
C ARG A 80 2.41 8.94 12.80
N SER A 81 2.76 10.18 12.49
CA SER A 81 1.86 11.11 11.79
C SER A 81 1.49 10.62 10.39
N TYR A 82 2.33 9.79 9.76
CA TYR A 82 2.10 9.26 8.43
C TYR A 82 1.12 8.10 8.39
N TYR A 83 0.88 7.42 9.53
CA TYR A 83 -0.04 6.29 9.59
C TYR A 83 -1.48 6.71 9.32
N ARG A 84 -1.87 7.89 9.79
CA ARG A 84 -3.24 8.39 9.68
C ARG A 84 -3.69 8.42 8.22
N GLY A 85 -4.81 7.79 7.94
CA GLY A 85 -5.38 7.74 6.60
C GLY A 85 -4.59 6.87 5.64
N ALA A 86 -3.93 5.81 6.09
CA ALA A 86 -3.45 4.77 5.21
C ALA A 86 -4.55 3.74 4.93
N ALA A 87 -4.78 3.47 3.65
CA ALA A 87 -5.71 2.44 3.19
C ALA A 87 -5.06 1.06 3.17
N GLY A 88 -3.75 1.01 2.90
CA GLY A 88 -2.96 -0.21 2.85
C GLY A 88 -1.58 -0.07 3.47
N ALA A 89 -0.97 -1.19 3.86
CA ALA A 89 0.41 -1.24 4.28
C ALA A 89 1.11 -2.53 3.83
N LEU A 90 2.38 -2.42 3.47
CA LEU A 90 3.29 -3.55 3.40
C LEU A 90 4.06 -3.61 4.72
N LEU A 91 3.92 -4.73 5.42
CA LEU A 91 4.61 -5.02 6.67
C LEU A 91 5.79 -5.94 6.37
N VAL A 92 7.01 -5.43 6.48
CA VAL A 92 8.21 -6.08 5.93
C VAL A 92 9.14 -6.58 7.04
N TYR A 93 9.50 -7.86 6.97
CA TYR A 93 10.60 -8.44 7.73
C TYR A 93 11.64 -9.04 6.78
N ASP A 94 12.80 -9.37 7.32
CA ASP A 94 13.89 -10.04 6.62
C ASP A 94 13.90 -11.53 6.97
N ILE A 95 13.84 -12.41 5.98
CA ILE A 95 13.83 -13.86 6.23
C ILE A 95 15.14 -14.35 6.87
N THR A 96 16.24 -13.62 6.72
CA THR A 96 17.55 -13.94 7.31
C THR A 96 17.77 -13.28 8.67
N SER A 97 16.73 -12.66 9.27
CA SER A 97 16.85 -12.01 10.57
C SER A 97 15.61 -12.23 11.42
N ARG A 98 15.74 -13.18 12.36
CA ARG A 98 14.71 -13.53 13.35
C ARG A 98 14.24 -12.35 14.18
N GLU A 99 15.13 -11.41 14.48
CA GLU A 99 14.80 -10.19 15.23
C GLU A 99 13.74 -9.34 14.51
N THR A 100 13.89 -9.16 13.19
CA THR A 100 12.92 -8.38 12.40
C THR A 100 11.54 -9.03 12.36
N TYR A 101 11.49 -10.36 12.37
CA TYR A 101 10.25 -11.13 12.46
C TYR A 101 9.58 -10.99 13.82
N ASN A 102 10.34 -11.10 14.91
CA ASN A 102 9.79 -10.93 16.27
C ASN A 102 9.20 -9.53 16.51
N ALA A 103 9.69 -8.51 15.79
CA ALA A 103 9.17 -7.16 15.86
C ALA A 103 7.83 -6.95 15.14
N LEU A 104 7.36 -7.90 14.32
CA LEU A 104 6.15 -7.78 13.50
C LEU A 104 4.90 -7.45 14.32
N THR A 105 4.73 -8.08 15.48
CA THR A 105 3.57 -7.85 16.37
C THR A 105 3.44 -6.38 16.77
N ASN A 106 4.56 -5.71 17.05
CA ASN A 106 4.58 -4.31 17.44
C ASN A 106 4.23 -3.39 16.25
N TRP A 107 4.78 -3.68 15.07
CA TRP A 107 4.48 -2.93 13.85
C TRP A 107 3.02 -3.10 13.40
N LEU A 108 2.49 -4.32 13.48
CA LEU A 108 1.10 -4.61 13.16
C LEU A 108 0.14 -3.90 14.12
N THR A 109 0.45 -3.93 15.41
CA THR A 109 -0.34 -3.22 16.44
C THR A 109 -0.38 -1.72 16.17
N ASP A 110 0.77 -1.11 15.85
CA ASP A 110 0.86 0.31 15.50
C ASP A 110 0.07 0.62 14.22
N ALA A 111 0.14 -0.24 13.19
CA ALA A 111 -0.61 -0.06 11.95
C ALA A 111 -2.12 0.02 12.20
N ARG A 112 -2.66 -0.96 12.94
CA ARG A 112 -4.09 -1.02 13.26
C ARG A 112 -4.55 0.12 14.18
N THR A 113 -3.70 0.50 15.13
CA THR A 113 -4.04 1.54 16.13
C THR A 113 -3.96 2.95 15.53
N LEU A 114 -2.95 3.24 14.72
CA LEU A 114 -2.64 4.60 14.27
C LEU A 114 -3.23 4.93 12.90
N ALA A 115 -3.42 3.93 12.02
CA ALA A 115 -4.03 4.14 10.71
C ALA A 115 -5.54 3.88 10.76
N SER A 116 -5.92 2.62 10.87
CA SER A 116 -7.30 2.15 10.94
C SER A 116 -7.30 0.66 11.28
N PRO A 117 -8.25 0.15 12.09
CA PRO A 117 -8.45 -1.29 12.24
C PRO A 117 -8.72 -2.02 10.92
N ASN A 118 -9.24 -1.30 9.92
CA ASN A 118 -9.61 -1.85 8.62
C ASN A 118 -8.51 -1.74 7.56
N ILE A 119 -7.31 -1.25 7.92
CA ILE A 119 -6.18 -1.14 7.00
C ILE A 119 -5.86 -2.51 6.38
N VAL A 120 -5.70 -2.55 5.06
CA VAL A 120 -5.31 -3.78 4.34
C VAL A 120 -3.81 -3.98 4.49
N ILE A 121 -3.38 -5.14 4.97
CA ILE A 121 -1.95 -5.41 5.22
C ILE A 121 -1.49 -6.63 4.43
N ILE A 122 -0.35 -6.47 3.75
CA ILE A 122 0.43 -7.58 3.18
C ILE A 122 1.70 -7.74 4.03
N LEU A 123 1.86 -8.90 4.65
CA LEU A 123 3.12 -9.32 5.25
C LEU A 123 4.08 -9.75 4.13
N CYS A 124 5.27 -9.15 4.11
CA CYS A 124 6.33 -9.42 3.16
C CYS A 124 7.56 -9.98 3.88
N GLY A 125 7.88 -11.25 3.63
CA GLY A 125 9.18 -11.82 3.98
C GLY A 125 10.18 -11.49 2.89
N ASN A 126 11.00 -10.46 3.08
CA ASN A 126 11.94 -9.97 2.07
C ASN A 126 13.29 -10.69 2.13
N LYS A 127 14.10 -10.51 1.09
CA LYS A 127 15.42 -11.14 0.87
C LYS A 127 15.35 -12.64 0.62
N LYS A 128 14.29 -13.08 -0.07
CA LYS A 128 14.12 -14.49 -0.49
C LYS A 128 15.30 -15.03 -1.32
N ASP A 129 16.03 -14.15 -2.00
CA ASP A 129 17.26 -14.49 -2.70
C ASP A 129 18.37 -15.04 -1.80
N LEU A 130 18.31 -14.78 -0.48
CA LEU A 130 19.24 -15.28 0.54
C LEU A 130 18.70 -16.52 1.26
N GLU A 131 18.08 -17.46 0.52
CA GLU A 131 17.47 -18.68 1.06
C GLU A 131 18.42 -19.52 1.93
N ALA A 132 19.72 -19.52 1.60
CA ALA A 132 20.73 -20.26 2.35
C ALA A 132 20.92 -19.75 3.79
N ASP A 133 20.64 -18.47 4.04
CA ASP A 133 20.80 -17.81 5.34
C ASP A 133 19.45 -17.64 6.06
N ARG A 134 18.43 -18.38 5.64
CA ARG A 134 17.07 -18.29 6.19
C ARG A 134 17.05 -18.62 7.68
N GLU A 135 16.59 -17.66 8.47
CA GLU A 135 16.33 -17.85 9.90
C GLU A 135 14.84 -18.07 10.19
N VAL A 136 13.95 -17.60 9.32
CA VAL A 136 12.48 -17.66 9.48
C VAL A 136 11.86 -18.52 8.37
N THR A 137 11.18 -19.59 8.76
CA THR A 137 10.53 -20.51 7.82
C THR A 137 9.29 -19.90 7.17
N PHE A 138 8.97 -20.34 5.95
CA PHE A 138 7.72 -19.96 5.30
C PHE A 138 6.49 -20.34 6.14
N LEU A 139 6.51 -21.53 6.76
CA LEU A 139 5.38 -22.07 7.51
C LEU A 139 5.05 -21.24 8.75
N GLU A 140 6.05 -20.82 9.52
CA GLU A 140 5.78 -20.01 10.72
C GLU A 140 5.29 -18.60 10.37
N ALA A 141 5.85 -17.98 9.32
CA ALA A 141 5.39 -16.67 8.87
C ALA A 141 3.98 -16.74 8.27
N SER A 142 3.66 -17.82 7.55
CA SER A 142 2.31 -18.10 7.08
C SER A 142 1.33 -18.30 8.23
N ARG A 143 1.75 -18.96 9.32
CA ARG A 143 0.91 -19.12 10.51
C ARG A 143 0.65 -17.77 11.18
N PHE A 144 1.69 -16.96 11.38
CA PHE A 144 1.54 -15.60 11.91
C PHE A 144 0.56 -14.78 11.07
N ALA A 145 0.67 -14.87 9.74
CA ALA A 145 -0.22 -14.15 8.83
C ALA A 145 -1.69 -14.60 8.97
N GLN A 146 -1.93 -15.91 9.06
CA GLN A 146 -3.26 -16.47 9.25
C GLN A 146 -3.88 -16.06 10.59
N GLU A 147 -3.12 -16.19 11.70
CA GLU A 147 -3.57 -15.82 13.05
C GLU A 147 -3.90 -14.32 13.17
N ASN A 148 -3.23 -13.50 12.36
CA ASN A 148 -3.42 -12.06 12.35
C ASN A 148 -4.31 -11.57 11.20
N GLU A 149 -4.90 -12.44 10.39
CA GLU A 149 -5.77 -12.08 9.25
C GLU A 149 -5.11 -11.11 8.26
N VAL A 150 -3.81 -11.32 7.99
CA VAL A 150 -3.06 -10.58 6.96
C VAL A 150 -2.65 -11.52 5.83
N MET A 151 -2.50 -10.99 4.62
CA MET A 151 -1.97 -11.78 3.51
C MET A 151 -0.45 -11.90 3.64
N PHE A 152 0.13 -12.98 3.11
CA PHE A 152 1.56 -13.22 3.17
C PHE A 152 2.15 -13.52 1.78
N LEU A 153 3.31 -12.92 1.51
CA LEU A 153 4.16 -13.18 0.36
C LEU A 153 5.63 -13.14 0.79
N GLU A 154 6.47 -13.97 0.17
CA GLU A 154 7.91 -13.76 0.22
C GLU A 154 8.36 -12.99 -1.01
N THR A 155 9.28 -12.05 -0.82
CA THR A 155 9.69 -11.07 -1.82
C THR A 155 11.22 -11.01 -1.90
N SER A 156 11.72 -10.58 -3.04
CA SER A 156 13.14 -10.23 -3.19
C SER A 156 13.23 -8.89 -3.90
N ALA A 157 13.61 -7.85 -3.17
CA ALA A 157 13.92 -6.55 -3.76
C ALA A 157 15.08 -6.62 -4.77
N LEU A 158 16.01 -7.58 -4.60
CA LEU A 158 17.15 -7.77 -5.49
C LEU A 158 16.74 -8.28 -6.87
N THR A 159 15.91 -9.32 -6.90
CA THR A 159 15.49 -9.98 -8.15
C THR A 159 14.20 -9.41 -8.72
N GLY A 160 13.40 -8.72 -7.90
CA GLY A 160 12.05 -8.27 -8.23
C GLY A 160 10.96 -9.31 -7.94
N GLU A 161 11.31 -10.50 -7.45
CA GLU A 161 10.32 -11.55 -7.18
C GLU A 161 9.24 -11.05 -6.20
N ASN A 162 7.98 -11.19 -6.63
CA ASN A 162 6.76 -10.82 -5.90
C ASN A 162 6.68 -9.36 -5.42
N VAL A 163 7.58 -8.48 -5.84
CA VAL A 163 7.56 -7.07 -5.42
C VAL A 163 6.32 -6.39 -5.96
N GLU A 164 6.09 -6.44 -7.28
CA GLU A 164 4.90 -5.86 -7.90
C GLU A 164 3.61 -6.53 -7.40
N GLU A 165 3.61 -7.87 -7.27
CA GLU A 165 2.46 -8.61 -6.77
C GLU A 165 2.04 -8.17 -5.36
N ALA A 166 2.99 -7.87 -4.46
CA ALA A 166 2.67 -7.39 -3.12
C ALA A 166 1.86 -6.07 -3.14
N PHE A 167 2.27 -5.11 -3.96
CA PHE A 167 1.56 -3.82 -4.10
C PHE A 167 0.21 -3.99 -4.80
N LEU A 168 0.16 -4.76 -5.90
CA LEU A 168 -1.07 -4.98 -6.66
C LEU A 168 -2.11 -5.78 -5.87
N LYS A 169 -1.70 -6.78 -5.10
CA LYS A 169 -2.59 -7.58 -4.26
C LYS A 169 -3.21 -6.74 -3.15
N CYS A 170 -2.42 -5.87 -2.52
CA CYS A 170 -2.92 -4.89 -1.55
C CYS A 170 -3.98 -3.96 -2.19
N GLY A 171 -3.66 -3.38 -3.36
CA GLY A 171 -4.59 -2.51 -4.08
C GLY A 171 -5.88 -3.22 -4.51
N ARG A 172 -5.78 -4.48 -4.96
CA ARG A 172 -6.93 -5.30 -5.35
C ARG A 172 -7.84 -5.58 -4.17
N THR A 173 -7.28 -5.92 -3.01
CA THR A 173 -8.08 -6.13 -1.81
C THR A 173 -8.80 -4.86 -1.35
N ILE A 174 -8.15 -3.69 -1.45
CA ILE A 174 -8.81 -2.42 -1.15
C ILE A 174 -9.97 -2.17 -2.12
N LEU A 175 -9.78 -2.37 -3.42
CA LEU A 175 -10.86 -2.23 -4.41
C LEU A 175 -12.03 -3.18 -4.11
N ASN A 176 -11.77 -4.45 -3.85
CA ASN A 176 -12.82 -5.42 -3.52
C ASN A 176 -13.62 -4.99 -2.29
N LYS A 177 -12.96 -4.43 -1.27
CA LYS A 177 -13.63 -3.91 -0.07
C LYS A 177 -14.45 -2.65 -0.34
N ILE A 178 -14.07 -1.83 -1.32
CA ILE A 178 -14.88 -0.70 -1.78
C ILE A 178 -16.13 -1.23 -2.48
N GLU A 179 -15.97 -2.21 -3.38
CA GLU A 179 -17.08 -2.81 -4.14
C GLU A 179 -18.07 -3.57 -3.24
N SER A 180 -17.59 -4.20 -2.16
CA SER A 180 -18.46 -4.86 -1.16
C SER A 180 -19.11 -3.89 -0.16
N GLY A 181 -18.69 -2.62 -0.13
CA GLY A 181 -19.16 -1.62 0.82
C GLY A 181 -18.52 -1.67 2.21
N GLU A 182 -17.50 -2.52 2.42
CA GLU A 182 -16.72 -2.58 3.66
C GLU A 182 -15.83 -1.35 3.88
N LEU A 183 -15.35 -0.75 2.79
CA LEU A 183 -14.57 0.49 2.80
C LEU A 183 -15.30 1.56 2.00
N ASP A 184 -15.66 2.65 2.67
CA ASP A 184 -16.21 3.84 2.03
C ASP A 184 -15.06 4.82 1.68
N PRO A 185 -14.83 5.11 0.38
CA PRO A 185 -13.87 6.12 -0.06
C PRO A 185 -14.12 7.51 0.53
N GLU A 186 -15.38 7.90 0.75
CA GLU A 186 -15.76 9.24 1.22
C GLU A 186 -15.58 9.42 2.73
N ARG A 187 -15.41 8.33 3.47
CA ARG A 187 -15.15 8.37 4.91
C ARG A 187 -13.85 9.13 5.18
N MET A 188 -13.94 10.18 6.00
CA MET A 188 -12.78 10.94 6.44
C MET A 188 -11.72 10.03 7.06
N GLY A 189 -10.50 10.09 6.52
CA GLY A 189 -9.37 9.27 6.97
C GLY A 189 -9.36 7.85 6.41
N SER A 190 -10.12 7.54 5.35
CA SER A 190 -10.06 6.25 4.62
C SER A 190 -8.71 5.99 3.96
N GLY A 191 -7.99 7.06 3.59
CA GLY A 191 -6.79 6.95 2.77
C GLY A 191 -7.05 6.67 1.29
N ILE A 192 -8.30 6.82 0.87
CA ILE A 192 -8.78 6.58 -0.48
C ILE A 192 -9.35 7.89 -1.02
N GLN A 193 -9.09 8.19 -2.29
CA GLN A 193 -9.71 9.31 -2.99
C GLN A 193 -10.15 8.87 -4.38
N TYR A 194 -11.29 9.38 -4.85
CA TYR A 194 -11.65 9.27 -6.26
C TYR A 194 -10.71 10.13 -7.09
N GLY A 195 -10.25 9.58 -8.21
CA GLY A 195 -9.54 10.35 -9.22
C GLY A 195 -10.48 11.03 -10.20
N ASP A 196 -9.91 11.88 -11.05
CA ASP A 196 -10.65 12.74 -11.98
C ASP A 196 -11.58 11.96 -12.91
N THR A 197 -11.21 10.74 -13.31
CA THR A 197 -12.03 9.90 -14.21
C THR A 197 -13.35 9.50 -13.55
N THR A 198 -13.30 9.03 -12.32
CA THR A 198 -14.49 8.61 -11.56
C THR A 198 -15.37 9.80 -11.22
N VAL A 199 -14.77 10.94 -10.85
CA VAL A 199 -15.51 12.19 -10.60
C VAL A 199 -16.23 12.67 -11.85
N ARG A 200 -15.59 12.57 -13.03
CA ARG A 200 -16.24 12.90 -14.32
C ARG A 200 -17.41 11.98 -14.63
N GLN A 201 -17.28 10.68 -14.41
CA GLN A 201 -18.39 9.72 -14.62
C GLN A 201 -19.58 10.00 -13.69
N LEU A 202 -19.34 10.27 -12.40
CA LEU A 202 -20.38 10.61 -11.44
C LEU A 202 -21.12 11.91 -11.80
N ARG A 203 -20.39 12.93 -12.29
CA ARG A 203 -21.01 14.17 -12.75
C ARG A 203 -21.88 13.95 -13.99
N GLN A 204 -21.45 13.10 -14.93
CA GLN A 204 -22.22 12.77 -16.12
C GLN A 204 -23.49 11.97 -15.79
N SER A 205 -23.44 11.02 -14.86
CA SER A 205 -24.62 10.24 -14.45
C SER A 205 -25.64 11.08 -13.67
N GLN A 206 -25.19 12.03 -12.84
CA GLN A 206 -26.08 12.97 -12.15
C GLN A 206 -26.76 13.96 -13.13
N GLN A 207 -26.06 14.43 -14.16
CA GLN A 207 -26.67 15.27 -15.20
C GLN A 207 -27.70 14.50 -16.05
N ALA A 208 -27.39 13.27 -16.44
CA ALA A 208 -28.33 12.42 -17.19
C ALA A 208 -29.60 12.04 -16.39
N GLY A 209 -29.50 11.89 -15.06
CA GLY A 209 -30.65 11.65 -14.18
C GLY A 209 -31.54 12.89 -13.95
N SER A 210 -31.02 14.10 -14.19
CA SER A 210 -31.78 15.35 -14.03
C SER A 210 -32.59 15.76 -15.26
N GLU A 211 -32.31 15.19 -16.44
CA GLU A 211 -33.07 15.45 -17.68
C GLU A 211 -34.30 14.55 -17.85
N GLN A 212 -34.39 13.41 -17.15
CA GLN A 212 -35.56 12.52 -17.22
C GLN A 212 -36.72 12.90 -16.28
N GLY A 213 -36.57 13.97 -15.48
CA GLY A 213 -37.58 14.42 -14.51
C GLY A 213 -38.47 15.59 -14.96
N ARG A 214 -38.39 16.06 -16.21
CA ARG A 214 -39.11 17.27 -16.67
C ARG A 214 -40.22 17.08 -17.70
N ASP A 215 -40.44 15.87 -18.22
CA ASP A 215 -41.47 15.63 -19.27
C ASP A 215 -42.69 14.84 -18.76
N GLN A 216 -43.30 15.27 -17.65
CA GLN A 216 -44.66 14.83 -17.33
C GLN A 216 -45.43 15.86 -16.49
N CYS A 217 -45.64 17.04 -17.08
CA CYS A 217 -46.78 17.87 -16.70
C CYS A 217 -47.17 18.70 -17.91
N ASN A 218 -48.20 18.26 -18.66
CA ASN A 218 -48.96 19.16 -19.48
C ASN A 218 -50.39 18.63 -19.70
N CYS A 219 -51.31 19.43 -19.16
CA CYS A 219 -52.72 19.63 -19.54
C CYS A 219 -53.68 18.43 -19.44
#